data_AF-A0A2N9HJG7-F1
#
_entry.id   AF-A0A2N9HJG7-F1
#
_cell.length_a   1.000
_cell.length_b   1.000
_cell.length_c   1.000
_cell.angle_alpha   90.00
_cell.angle_beta   90.00
_cell.angle_gamma   90.00
#
_symmetry.space_group_name_H-M   'P 1'
#
loop_
_entity.id
_entity.type
_entity.pdbx_description
1 polymer ?
#
loop_
_entity_poly.entity_id
_entity_poly.type
_entity_poly.pdbx_seq_one_letter_code
_entity_poly.pdbx_strand_id
1 'polypeptide(L)'
;MGAVIRILRYLKSSPGTGLMFSKNDHLNIEGYTDADWAGNILDRKSTSGYFTFVGGNLVTWRSKKQKVVALSSAEAEFRGMAKGLCELLWLKSLLTEVGFPPSSAMNLFCDNKAAIDISHNPIQHDRTKH
;
A
#
# COMPACT_ATOMS: atom_id res chain seq x y z
N MET A 1 16.90 17.07 6.23
CA MET A 1 17.90 16.20 6.89
C MET A 1 17.30 15.18 7.86
N GLY A 2 16.24 15.49 8.62
CA GLY A 2 15.70 14.57 9.64
C GLY A 2 15.33 13.15 9.14
N ALA A 3 14.66 13.03 7.99
CA ALA A 3 14.28 11.72 7.42
C ALA A 3 15.51 10.86 7.06
N VAL A 4 16.54 11.45 6.43
CA VAL A 4 17.78 10.74 6.08
C VAL A 4 18.50 10.27 7.35
N ILE A 5 18.59 11.13 8.37
CA ILE A 5 19.20 10.77 9.65
C ILE A 5 18.42 9.63 10.33
N ARG A 6 17.08 9.64 10.25
CA ARG A 6 16.24 8.55 10.79
C ARG A 6 16.49 7.23 10.07
N ILE A 7 16.62 7.24 8.74
CA ILE A 7 16.95 6.07 7.94
C ILE A 7 18.34 5.53 8.33
N LEU A 8 19.35 6.40 8.39
CA LEU A 8 20.71 6.01 8.79
C LEU A 8 20.74 5.43 10.22
N ARG A 9 19.97 6.01 11.15
CA ARG A 9 19.87 5.49 12.52
C ARG A 9 19.24 4.10 12.54
N TYR A 10 18.16 3.88 11.77
CA TYR A 10 17.51 2.58 11.65
C TYR A 10 18.46 1.52 11.07
N LEU A 11 19.16 1.84 9.97
CA LEU A 11 20.12 0.92 9.37
C LEU A 11 21.26 0.58 10.34
N LYS A 12 21.76 1.58 11.09
CA LYS A 12 22.81 1.38 12.09
C LYS A 12 22.35 0.56 13.29
N SER A 13 21.07 0.67 13.71
CA SER A 13 20.54 -0.09 14.83
C SER A 13 20.18 -1.54 14.50
N SER A 14 20.07 -1.86 13.20
CA SER A 14 19.58 -3.17 12.74
C SER A 14 20.53 -3.82 11.72
N PRO A 15 21.85 -3.93 11.98
CA PRO A 15 22.77 -4.60 11.08
C PRO A 15 22.43 -6.09 11.03
N GLY A 16 22.17 -6.62 9.82
CA GLY A 16 21.80 -8.02 9.62
C GLY A 16 20.31 -8.30 9.55
N THR A 17 19.44 -7.29 9.72
CA THR A 17 18.02 -7.44 9.39
C THR A 17 17.83 -7.42 7.88
N GLY A 18 17.03 -8.35 7.36
CA GLY A 18 16.73 -8.47 5.94
C GLY A 18 15.35 -9.07 5.71
N LEU A 19 15.00 -9.22 4.43
CA LEU A 19 13.77 -9.91 4.02
C LEU A 19 14.05 -11.41 3.98
N MET A 20 13.21 -12.19 4.66
CA MET A 20 13.28 -13.65 4.62
C MET A 20 12.28 -14.17 3.60
N PHE A 21 12.77 -14.95 2.65
CA PHE A 21 11.93 -15.66 1.69
C PHE A 21 11.83 -17.12 2.11
N SER A 22 10.61 -17.63 2.27
CA SER A 22 10.34 -19.02 2.60
C SER A 22 9.41 -19.66 1.59
N LYS A 23 9.57 -20.97 1.42
CA LYS A 23 8.57 -21.77 0.72
C LYS A 23 7.39 -21.94 1.67
N ASN A 24 6.22 -21.48 1.24
CA ASN A 24 4.95 -21.65 1.95
C ASN A 24 3.99 -22.45 1.05
N ASP A 25 3.00 -23.11 1.64
CA ASP A 25 2.09 -24.02 0.91
C ASP A 25 0.89 -23.31 0.25
N HIS A 26 0.98 -21.98 0.07
CA HIS A 26 -0.07 -21.16 -0.51
C HIS A 26 0.50 -20.04 -1.40
N LEU A 27 -0.34 -19.52 -2.30
CA LEU A 27 -0.04 -18.40 -3.19
C LEU A 27 -0.93 -17.18 -2.93
N ASN A 28 -1.48 -17.07 -1.71
CA ASN A 28 -2.30 -15.93 -1.31
C ASN A 28 -1.57 -14.61 -1.59
N ILE A 29 -2.32 -13.64 -2.12
CA ILE A 29 -1.81 -12.30 -2.39
C ILE A 29 -2.40 -11.35 -1.34
N GLU A 30 -1.52 -10.64 -0.64
CA GLU A 30 -1.87 -9.72 0.43
C GLU A 30 -1.21 -8.38 0.17
N GLY A 31 -1.95 -7.28 0.27
CA GLY A 31 -1.45 -5.93 0.09
C GLY A 31 -1.69 -5.10 1.33
N TYR A 32 -0.79 -4.18 1.61
CA TYR A 32 -0.90 -3.20 2.69
C TYR A 32 -0.67 -1.82 2.12
N THR A 33 -1.47 -0.86 2.54
CA THR A 33 -1.38 0.54 2.11
C THR A 33 -1.35 1.48 3.30
N ASP A 34 -0.66 2.59 3.10
CA ASP A 34 -0.53 3.69 4.07
C ASP A 34 -0.39 5.01 3.30
N ALA A 35 -0.82 6.13 3.87
CA ALA A 35 -0.66 7.44 3.26
C ALA A 35 -0.35 8.54 4.29
N ASP A 36 0.81 9.15 4.13
CA ASP A 36 1.17 10.36 4.88
C ASP A 36 0.43 11.58 4.31
N TRP A 37 -0.63 12.00 4.99
CA TRP A 37 -1.48 13.11 4.55
C TRP A 37 -0.79 14.46 4.69
N ALA A 38 -0.75 15.20 3.58
CA ALA A 38 -0.17 16.55 3.51
C ALA A 38 1.26 16.68 4.07
N GLY A 39 2.02 15.57 4.06
CA GLY A 39 3.39 15.51 4.60
C GLY A 39 4.41 16.35 3.83
N ASN A 40 4.14 16.72 2.57
CA ASN A 40 4.99 17.66 1.85
C ASN A 40 4.73 19.11 2.30
N ILE A 41 5.75 19.77 2.84
CA ILE A 41 5.63 21.14 3.38
C ILE A 41 5.32 22.17 2.28
N LEU A 42 5.84 21.98 1.06
CA LEU A 42 5.76 22.99 -0.01
C LEU A 42 4.42 22.97 -0.73
N ASP A 43 3.92 21.78 -1.09
CA ASP A 43 2.70 21.66 -1.89
C ASP A 43 1.56 20.91 -1.18
N ARG A 44 1.76 20.52 0.08
CA ARG A 44 0.77 19.84 0.93
C ARG A 44 0.22 18.56 0.30
N LYS A 45 0.94 17.98 -0.66
CA LYS A 45 0.54 16.70 -1.26
C LYS A 45 0.94 15.56 -0.34
N SER A 46 0.05 14.59 -0.25
CA SER A 46 0.27 13.36 0.51
C SER A 46 1.27 12.44 -0.19
N THR A 47 1.86 11.51 0.55
CA THR A 47 2.69 10.42 0.01
C THR A 47 2.02 9.10 0.32
N SER A 48 1.68 8.32 -0.70
CA SER A 48 1.09 6.98 -0.51
C SER A 48 2.16 5.92 -0.64
N GLY A 49 2.13 4.97 0.28
CA GLY A 49 2.91 3.74 0.29
C GLY A 49 2.03 2.52 0.05
N TYR A 50 2.61 1.50 -0.56
CA TYR A 50 2.07 0.15 -0.49
C TYR A 50 3.20 -0.89 -0.49
N PHE A 51 2.87 -2.08 -0.01
CA PHE A 51 3.69 -3.27 -0.19
C PHE A 51 2.79 -4.50 -0.33
N THR A 52 3.24 -5.47 -1.11
CA THR A 52 2.47 -6.68 -1.39
C THR A 52 3.29 -7.95 -1.15
N PHE A 53 2.60 -8.96 -0.62
CA PHE A 53 3.10 -10.29 -0.39
C PHE A 53 2.45 -11.28 -1.36
N VAL A 54 3.22 -12.27 -1.79
CA VAL A 54 2.74 -13.46 -2.49
C VAL A 54 3.24 -14.68 -1.75
N GLY A 55 2.30 -15.52 -1.28
CA GLY A 55 2.63 -16.71 -0.51
C GLY A 55 3.49 -16.39 0.71
N GLY A 56 3.19 -15.31 1.43
CA GLY A 56 3.94 -14.88 2.62
C GLY A 56 5.28 -14.18 2.35
N ASN A 57 5.66 -13.97 1.08
CA ASN A 57 6.93 -13.34 0.70
C ASN A 57 6.72 -11.93 0.13
N LEU A 58 7.49 -10.94 0.59
CA LEU A 58 7.40 -9.56 0.09
C LEU A 58 7.91 -9.49 -1.36
N VAL A 59 7.04 -9.13 -2.31
CA VAL A 59 7.39 -9.13 -3.74
C VAL A 59 7.44 -7.73 -4.35
N THR A 60 6.61 -6.80 -3.87
CA THR A 60 6.62 -5.41 -4.37
C THR A 60 6.42 -4.43 -3.24
N TRP A 61 7.01 -3.25 -3.37
CA TRP A 61 6.76 -2.11 -2.50
C TRP A 61 6.97 -0.82 -3.28
N ARG A 62 6.25 0.22 -2.88
CA ARG A 62 6.38 1.54 -3.48
C ARG A 62 6.01 2.61 -2.48
N SER A 63 6.73 3.73 -2.53
CA SER A 63 6.32 4.98 -1.90
C SER A 63 6.30 6.07 -2.96
N LYS A 64 5.18 6.78 -3.09
CA LYS A 64 4.98 7.76 -4.16
C LYS A 64 4.14 8.94 -3.69
N LYS A 65 4.64 10.14 -3.96
CA LYS A 65 3.90 11.39 -3.78
C LYS A 65 2.65 11.41 -4.67
N GLN A 66 1.51 11.76 -4.09
CA GLN A 66 0.26 11.92 -4.83
C GLN A 66 0.36 13.08 -5.82
N LYS A 67 -0.31 12.97 -6.97
CA LYS A 67 -0.30 14.01 -8.00
C LYS A 67 -1.11 15.25 -7.58
N VAL A 68 -2.18 15.01 -6.84
CA VAL A 68 -3.16 16.00 -6.38
C VAL A 68 -3.15 16.07 -4.85
N VAL A 69 -3.53 17.22 -4.32
CA VAL A 69 -3.70 17.41 -2.87
C VAL A 69 -4.94 16.63 -2.42
N ALA A 70 -4.86 15.95 -1.27
CA ALA A 70 -6.00 15.31 -0.63
C ALA A 70 -6.56 16.26 0.43
N LEU A 71 -7.88 16.36 0.50
CA LEU A 71 -8.60 17.23 1.43
C LEU A 71 -8.69 16.63 2.83
N SER A 72 -8.39 15.34 2.98
CA SER A 72 -8.37 14.64 4.26
C SER A 72 -7.45 13.44 4.26
N SER A 73 -7.15 12.92 5.46
CA SER A 73 -6.43 11.66 5.63
C SER A 73 -7.18 10.49 5.00
N ALA A 74 -8.50 10.38 5.20
CA ALA A 74 -9.31 9.32 4.59
C ALA A 74 -9.23 9.34 3.05
N GLU A 75 -9.27 10.52 2.43
CA GLU A 75 -9.10 10.63 0.98
C GLU A 75 -7.67 10.27 0.53
N ALA A 76 -6.65 10.67 1.30
CA ALA A 76 -5.27 10.31 1.01
C ALA A 76 -5.07 8.78 1.05
N GLU A 77 -5.61 8.12 2.07
CA GLU A 77 -5.58 6.67 2.25
C GLU A 77 -6.36 5.95 1.16
N PHE A 78 -7.57 6.40 0.85
CA PHE A 78 -8.39 5.81 -0.21
C PHE A 78 -7.68 5.87 -1.59
N ARG A 79 -7.00 6.98 -1.89
CA ARG A 79 -6.15 7.09 -3.08
C ARG A 79 -4.93 6.15 -3.02
N GLY A 80 -4.38 5.91 -1.85
CA GLY A 80 -3.32 4.91 -1.61
C GLY A 80 -3.82 3.49 -1.86
N MET A 81 -4.98 3.14 -1.31
CA MET A 81 -5.69 1.88 -1.53
C MET A 81 -5.90 1.60 -3.02
N ALA A 82 -6.34 2.60 -3.79
CA ALA A 82 -6.51 2.46 -5.23
C ALA A 82 -5.19 2.07 -5.94
N LYS A 83 -4.03 2.59 -5.49
CA LYS A 83 -2.72 2.21 -6.04
C LYS A 83 -2.30 0.79 -5.62
N GLY A 84 -2.50 0.43 -4.36
CA GLY A 84 -2.24 -0.94 -3.89
C GLY A 84 -3.10 -1.96 -4.63
N LEU A 85 -4.38 -1.65 -4.86
CA LEU A 85 -5.30 -2.53 -5.59
C LEU A 85 -4.88 -2.74 -7.05
N CYS A 86 -4.42 -1.68 -7.74
CA CYS A 86 -3.86 -1.83 -9.09
C CYS A 86 -2.68 -2.80 -9.12
N GLU A 87 -1.79 -2.73 -8.13
CA GLU A 87 -0.65 -3.65 -8.01
C GLU A 87 -1.11 -5.09 -7.77
N LEU A 88 -2.07 -5.30 -6.86
CA LEU A 88 -2.63 -6.63 -6.58
C LEU A 88 -3.24 -7.26 -7.84
N LEU A 89 -4.03 -6.48 -8.59
CA LEU A 89 -4.62 -6.93 -9.85
C LEU A 89 -3.55 -7.28 -10.88
N TRP A 90 -2.51 -6.46 -11.00
CA TRP A 90 -1.39 -6.75 -11.89
C TRP A 90 -0.64 -8.03 -11.50
N LEU A 91 -0.36 -8.24 -10.21
CA LEU A 91 0.26 -9.46 -9.70
C LEU A 91 -0.60 -10.70 -9.96
N LYS A 92 -1.91 -10.60 -9.76
CA LYS A 92 -2.84 -11.70 -10.07
C LYS A 92 -2.78 -12.08 -11.55
N SER A 93 -2.83 -11.09 -12.44
CA SER A 93 -2.71 -11.34 -13.88
C SER A 93 -1.37 -11.98 -14.23
N LEU A 94 -0.26 -11.42 -13.73
CA LEU A 94 1.08 -11.94 -13.96
C LEU A 94 1.20 -13.40 -13.50
N LEU A 95 0.77 -13.71 -12.28
CA LEU A 95 0.81 -15.07 -11.73
C LEU A 95 -0.04 -16.05 -12.55
N THR A 96 -1.20 -15.59 -13.02
CA THR A 96 -2.05 -16.39 -13.92
C THR A 96 -1.35 -16.69 -15.24
N GLU A 97 -0.70 -15.70 -15.85
CA GLU A 97 0.02 -15.85 -17.12
C GLU A 97 1.23 -16.79 -17.00
N VAL A 98 1.95 -16.79 -15.88
CA VAL A 98 3.08 -17.71 -15.64
C VAL A 98 2.66 -19.11 -15.16
N GLY A 99 1.36 -19.41 -15.11
CA GLY A 99 0.83 -20.75 -14.79
C GLY A 99 0.57 -21.01 -13.30
N PHE A 100 0.54 -19.97 -12.46
CA PHE A 100 0.27 -20.05 -11.03
C PHE A 100 -0.97 -19.21 -10.64
N PRO A 101 -2.16 -19.50 -11.18
CA PRO A 101 -3.36 -18.72 -10.91
C PRO A 101 -3.69 -18.73 -9.40
N PRO A 102 -3.84 -17.56 -8.75
CA PRO A 102 -4.25 -17.49 -7.35
C PRO A 102 -5.65 -18.06 -7.16
N SER A 103 -5.83 -18.96 -6.19
CA SER A 103 -7.10 -19.63 -5.90
C SER A 103 -7.97 -18.89 -4.87
N SER A 104 -7.38 -17.99 -4.08
CA SER A 104 -8.07 -17.24 -3.02
C SER A 104 -8.40 -15.81 -3.44
N ALA A 105 -9.32 -15.18 -2.69
CA ALA A 105 -9.46 -13.73 -2.73
C ALA A 105 -8.14 -13.04 -2.33
N MET A 106 -7.90 -11.85 -2.90
CA MET A 106 -6.77 -11.01 -2.53
C MET A 106 -7.19 -10.06 -1.42
N ASN A 107 -6.38 -9.92 -0.38
CA ASN A 107 -6.67 -9.02 0.72
C ASN A 107 -5.88 -7.72 0.56
N LEU A 108 -6.54 -6.58 0.80
CA LEU A 108 -5.90 -5.28 0.89
C LEU A 108 -6.20 -4.68 2.27
N PHE A 109 -5.16 -4.40 3.02
CA PHE A 109 -5.23 -3.85 4.37
C PHE A 109 -4.89 -2.36 4.37
N CYS A 110 -5.68 -1.59 5.11
CA CYS A 110 -5.52 -0.16 5.35
C CYS A 110 -5.82 0.10 6.83
N ASP A 111 -5.16 1.05 7.47
CA ASP A 111 -5.38 1.35 8.89
C ASP A 111 -6.49 2.40 9.12
N ASN A 112 -6.97 3.04 8.05
CA ASN A 112 -7.99 4.07 8.11
C ASN A 112 -9.40 3.51 7.89
N LYS A 113 -10.17 3.42 8.97
CA LYS A 113 -11.57 2.93 8.95
C LYS A 113 -12.46 3.72 8.01
N ALA A 114 -12.35 5.05 7.97
CA ALA A 114 -13.16 5.86 7.07
C ALA A 114 -12.86 5.55 5.59
N ALA A 115 -11.59 5.32 5.24
CA ALA A 115 -11.21 4.89 3.90
C ALA A 115 -11.75 3.50 3.55
N ILE A 116 -11.73 2.57 4.51
CA ILE A 116 -12.31 1.23 4.38
C ILE A 116 -13.83 1.32 4.16
N ASP A 117 -14.54 2.09 4.98
CA ASP A 117 -16.00 2.24 4.88
C ASP A 117 -16.41 2.84 3.54
N ILE A 118 -15.67 3.85 3.05
CA ILE A 118 -15.87 4.42 1.71
C ILE A 118 -15.67 3.36 0.63
N SER A 119 -14.68 2.48 0.76
CA SER A 119 -14.41 1.42 -0.21
C SER A 119 -15.51 0.37 -0.30
N HIS A 120 -16.27 0.17 0.79
CA HIS A 120 -17.41 -0.73 0.83
C HIS A 120 -18.73 -0.08 0.44
N ASN A 121 -18.75 1.24 0.16
CA ASN A 121 -19.97 1.95 -0.20
C ASN A 121 -20.08 2.14 -1.73
N PRO A 122 -20.83 1.28 -2.44
CA PRO A 122 -20.96 1.37 -3.90
C PRO A 122 -21.77 2.59 -4.38
N ILE A 123 -22.41 3.34 -3.48
CA ILE A 123 -23.32 4.45 -3.81
C ILE A 123 -22.61 5.82 -3.69
N GLN A 124 -21.51 5.90 -2.95
CA GLN A 124 -20.85 7.18 -2.65
C GLN A 124 -19.85 7.56 -3.76
N HIS A 125 -20.37 8.11 -4.85
CA HIS A 125 -19.59 8.53 -6.02
C HIS A 125 -19.06 9.96 -5.96
N ASP A 126 -19.51 10.80 -5.02
CA ASP A 126 -19.15 12.21 -4.97
C ASP A 126 -18.76 12.69 -3.58
N ARG A 127 -17.73 13.56 -3.57
CA ARG A 127 -17.13 14.32 -2.46
C ARG A 127 -17.53 13.82 -1.06
N THR A 128 -16.61 13.13 -0.41
CA THR A 128 -16.64 12.90 1.04
C THR A 128 -16.72 14.25 1.75
N LYS A 129 -17.93 14.62 2.21
CA LYS A 129 -18.11 15.77 3.09
C LYS A 129 -17.61 15.38 4.48
N HIS A 130 -16.71 16.21 5.01
CA HIS A 130 -16.37 16.26 6.44
C HIS A 130 -17.37 17.13 7.16
#